data_AF-A0A2G8JFA1-F1
#
_entry.id   AF-A0A2G8JFA1-F1
#
_cell.length_a   1.000
_cell.length_b   1.000
_cell.length_c   1.000
_cell.angle_alpha   90.00
_cell.angle_beta   90.00
_cell.angle_gamma   90.00
#
_symmetry.space_group_name_H-M   'P 1'
#
loop_
_entity.id
_entity.type
_entity.pdbx_description
1 polymer ?
#
loop_
_entity_poly.entity_id
_entity_poly.type
_entity_poly.pdbx_seq_one_letter_code
_entity_poly.pdbx_strand_id
1 'polypeptide(L)'
;MRDQLNRGVSRYVTERELQNDRDNGKRMWFLPHFAVKKDSKTTPVRVVYDAKARYQGCSLNDYLLKGENINSDLFDVALRFRENEVGIIADISKMFQAIKLKVDDARFHRFVFREHPSHPIQVYELTTVTFGDKPSPTAAIVTMRHVVAEHAPEDERMMRVVTDQFYMDDLNESVGTQKKP
;
A
#
# COMPACT_ATOMS: atom_id res chain seq x y z
N MET A 1 3.19 7.43 14.91
CA MET A 1 1.82 7.01 15.31
C MET A 1 0.78 8.09 15.08
N ARG A 2 0.92 9.30 15.67
CA ARG A 2 -0.07 10.40 15.51
C ARG A 2 -0.44 10.71 14.05
N ASP A 3 0.55 10.80 13.14
CA ASP A 3 0.30 10.96 11.70
C ASP A 3 -0.58 9.85 11.11
N GLN A 4 -0.31 8.59 11.46
CA GLN A 4 -1.07 7.45 10.94
C GLN A 4 -2.52 7.46 11.42
N LEU A 5 -2.76 7.89 12.66
CA LEU A 5 -4.11 8.07 13.20
C LEU A 5 -4.84 9.21 12.49
N ASN A 6 -4.19 10.38 12.34
CA ASN A 6 -4.79 11.55 11.69
C ASN A 6 -5.16 11.28 10.22
N ARG A 7 -4.34 10.48 9.52
CA ARG A 7 -4.59 10.09 8.13
C ARG A 7 -5.57 8.93 7.99
N GLY A 8 -6.02 8.35 9.10
CA GLY A 8 -6.94 7.23 9.11
C GLY A 8 -6.41 5.98 8.42
N VAL A 9 -5.07 5.78 8.44
CA VAL A 9 -4.41 4.55 7.95
C VAL A 9 -4.20 3.51 9.07
N SER A 10 -4.42 3.95 10.31
CA SER A 10 -4.48 3.11 11.49
C SER A 10 -5.55 3.64 12.44
N ARG A 11 -6.09 2.77 13.29
CA ARG A 11 -7.01 3.14 14.37
C ARG A 11 -6.60 2.47 15.68
N TYR A 12 -7.05 3.04 16.79
CA TYR A 12 -6.99 2.37 18.08
C TYR A 12 -8.01 1.23 18.14
N VAL A 13 -7.64 0.11 18.77
CA VAL A 13 -8.57 -0.98 19.09
C VAL A 13 -8.79 -0.98 20.59
N THR A 14 -10.04 -0.83 20.99
CA THR A 14 -10.40 -0.81 22.41
C THR A 14 -10.26 -2.18 23.05
N GLU A 15 -10.03 -2.22 24.36
CA GLU A 15 -10.01 -3.48 25.11
C GLU A 15 -11.33 -4.27 24.97
N ARG A 16 -12.47 -3.55 24.91
CA ARG A 16 -13.78 -4.15 24.68
C ARG A 16 -13.88 -4.83 23.32
N GLU A 17 -13.39 -4.20 22.24
CA GLU A 17 -13.36 -4.82 20.91
C GLU A 17 -12.45 -6.04 20.88
N LEU A 18 -11.27 -5.97 21.52
CA LEU A 18 -10.36 -7.11 21.62
C LEU A 18 -10.98 -8.27 22.39
N GLN A 19 -11.64 -7.99 23.51
CA GLN A 19 -12.32 -8.99 24.30
C GLN A 19 -13.46 -9.61 23.51
N ASN A 20 -14.27 -8.80 22.84
CA ASN A 20 -15.35 -9.29 21.98
C ASN A 20 -14.83 -10.18 20.83
N ASP A 21 -13.73 -9.82 20.17
CA ASP A 21 -13.12 -10.67 19.15
C ASP A 21 -12.67 -12.02 19.72
N ARG A 22 -12.10 -12.03 20.94
CA ARG A 22 -11.69 -13.25 21.65
C ARG A 22 -12.88 -14.12 22.03
N ASP A 23 -13.91 -13.52 22.63
CA ASP A 23 -15.12 -14.22 23.10
C ASP A 23 -15.88 -14.87 21.93
N ASN A 24 -15.87 -14.23 20.76
CA ASN A 24 -16.45 -14.77 19.53
C ASN A 24 -15.50 -15.68 18.74
N GLY A 25 -14.33 -16.03 19.29
CA GLY A 25 -13.36 -16.92 18.65
C GLY A 25 -12.80 -16.40 17.32
N LYS A 26 -12.82 -15.09 17.09
CA LYS A 26 -12.33 -14.51 15.83
C LYS A 26 -10.81 -14.57 15.77
N ARG A 27 -10.29 -15.04 14.64
CA ARG A 27 -8.85 -15.05 14.36
C ARG A 27 -8.33 -13.63 14.20
N MET A 28 -7.07 -13.41 14.58
CA MET A 28 -6.40 -12.13 14.46
C MET A 28 -4.89 -12.37 14.30
N TRP A 29 -4.19 -11.39 13.77
CA TRP A 29 -2.74 -11.45 13.59
C TRP A 29 -2.09 -10.13 13.99
N PHE A 30 -0.93 -10.23 14.64
CA PHE A 30 -0.16 -9.09 15.09
C PHE A 30 1.12 -8.99 14.27
N LEU A 31 1.26 -7.90 13.54
CA LEU A 31 2.43 -7.59 12.75
C LEU A 31 3.51 -6.99 13.66
N PRO A 32 4.72 -7.57 13.70
CA PRO A 32 5.85 -6.86 14.25
C PRO A 32 6.14 -5.64 13.37
N HIS A 33 6.55 -4.56 14.03
CA HIS A 33 6.88 -3.32 13.35
C HIS A 33 8.22 -2.77 13.84
N PHE A 34 8.91 -2.06 12.95
CA PHE A 34 10.17 -1.39 13.27
C PHE A 34 10.34 -0.12 12.44
N ALA A 35 11.15 0.80 12.95
CA ALA A 35 11.46 2.06 12.28
C ALA A 35 12.68 1.89 11.38
N VAL A 36 12.55 2.29 10.12
CA VAL A 36 13.66 2.42 9.17
C VAL A 36 13.93 3.90 8.96
N LYS A 37 15.16 4.33 9.22
CA LYS A 37 15.62 5.68 8.91
C LYS A 37 15.93 5.78 7.41
N LYS A 38 15.53 6.89 6.80
CA LYS A 38 15.89 7.23 5.41
C LYS A 38 16.62 8.56 5.39
N ASP A 39 17.53 8.70 4.43
CA ASP A 39 18.12 10.00 4.05
C ASP A 39 17.10 10.83 3.26
N SER A 40 16.02 11.22 3.94
CA SER A 40 14.97 12.08 3.41
C SER A 40 14.73 13.24 4.36
N LYS A 41 14.77 14.46 3.82
CA LYS A 41 14.49 15.69 4.59
C LYS A 41 13.04 15.76 5.07
N THR A 42 12.10 15.15 4.34
CA THR A 42 10.66 15.25 4.62
C THR A 42 10.08 14.00 5.30
N THR A 43 10.66 12.81 5.06
CA THR A 43 10.23 11.56 5.69
C THR A 43 11.43 10.80 6.27
N PRO A 44 12.02 11.29 7.37
CA PRO A 44 13.25 10.74 7.93
C PRO A 44 13.07 9.33 8.52
N VAL A 45 11.84 8.95 8.88
CA VAL A 45 11.52 7.62 9.43
C VAL A 45 10.29 7.04 8.74
N ARG A 46 10.40 5.77 8.30
CA ARG A 46 9.26 4.96 7.85
C ARG A 46 9.05 3.79 8.81
N VAL A 47 7.80 3.54 9.18
CA VAL A 47 7.42 2.32 9.93
C VAL A 47 7.21 1.20 8.92
N VAL A 48 7.90 0.08 9.14
CA VAL A 48 7.71 -1.15 8.38
C VAL A 48 6.90 -2.10 9.24
N TYR A 49 5.84 -2.68 8.67
CA TYR A 49 5.06 -3.76 9.25
C TYR A 49 5.44 -5.05 8.52
N ASP A 50 6.00 -6.01 9.25
CA ASP A 50 6.58 -7.21 8.64
C ASP A 50 5.57 -8.36 8.58
N ALA A 51 4.87 -8.47 7.46
CA ALA A 51 3.94 -9.57 7.17
C ALA A 51 4.63 -10.90 6.81
N LYS A 52 5.96 -10.92 6.66
CA LYS A 52 6.76 -12.15 6.48
C LYS A 52 7.30 -12.71 7.79
N ALA A 53 7.22 -11.95 8.88
CA ALA A 53 7.64 -12.43 10.19
C ALA A 53 6.88 -13.71 10.55
N ARG A 54 7.63 -14.75 10.93
CA ARG A 54 7.07 -16.06 11.26
C ARG A 54 6.74 -16.15 12.75
N TYR A 55 5.57 -16.69 13.06
CA TYR A 55 5.15 -17.10 14.38
C TYR A 55 4.56 -18.51 14.28
N GLN A 56 4.99 -19.43 15.16
CA GLN A 56 4.56 -20.83 15.15
C GLN A 56 4.66 -21.50 13.76
N GLY A 57 5.72 -21.17 13.01
CA GLY A 57 6.01 -21.77 11.70
C GLY A 57 5.34 -21.10 10.50
N CYS A 58 4.38 -20.19 10.68
CA CYS A 58 3.70 -19.49 9.59
C CYS A 58 3.85 -17.97 9.68
N SER A 59 3.64 -17.27 8.56
CA SER A 59 3.52 -15.81 8.49
C SER A 59 2.16 -15.41 7.90
N LEU A 60 1.76 -14.15 8.06
CA LEU A 60 0.54 -13.65 7.42
C LEU A 60 0.59 -13.85 5.89
N ASN A 61 1.74 -13.58 5.28
CA ASN A 61 1.94 -13.75 3.83
C ASN A 61 1.85 -15.21 3.33
N ASP A 62 1.94 -16.20 4.21
CA ASP A 62 1.71 -17.60 3.83
C ASP A 62 0.21 -17.86 3.57
N TYR A 63 -0.68 -17.09 4.20
CA TYR A 63 -2.14 -17.20 4.06
C TYR A 63 -2.74 -16.22 3.05
N LEU A 64 -2.03 -15.14 2.72
CA LEU A 64 -2.50 -14.19 1.71
C LEU A 64 -2.24 -14.73 0.30
N LEU A 65 -3.27 -14.65 -0.54
CA LEU A 65 -3.14 -14.91 -1.97
C LEU A 65 -2.38 -13.75 -2.61
N LYS A 66 -1.44 -14.05 -3.51
CA LYS A 66 -0.65 -13.01 -4.21
C LYS A 66 -1.54 -12.20 -5.18
N GLY A 67 -2.54 -12.86 -5.75
CA GLY A 67 -3.20 -12.37 -6.96
C GLY A 67 -2.34 -12.58 -8.20
N GLU A 68 -2.91 -12.25 -9.35
CA GLU A 68 -2.19 -12.29 -10.63
C GLU A 68 -1.17 -11.15 -10.70
N ASN A 69 -0.03 -11.42 -11.37
CA ASN A 69 0.95 -10.39 -11.62
C ASN A 69 0.55 -9.61 -12.88
N ILE A 70 -0.24 -8.56 -12.69
CA ILE A 70 -0.71 -7.68 -13.76
C ILE A 70 0.16 -6.43 -13.94
N ASN A 71 1.32 -6.38 -13.28
CA ASN A 71 2.30 -5.33 -13.47
C ASN A 71 2.76 -5.29 -14.92
N SER A 72 2.94 -4.08 -15.44
CA SER A 72 3.69 -3.85 -16.66
C SER A 72 5.11 -4.38 -16.51
N ASP A 73 5.63 -5.00 -17.57
CA ASP A 73 7.02 -5.39 -17.61
C ASP A 73 7.90 -4.12 -17.56
N LEU A 74 8.88 -4.12 -16.64
CA LEU A 74 9.75 -2.96 -16.43
C LEU A 74 10.58 -2.63 -17.68
N PHE A 75 10.98 -3.63 -18.45
CA PHE A 75 11.70 -3.43 -19.70
C PHE A 75 10.80 -2.74 -20.72
N ASP A 76 9.56 -3.18 -20.86
CA ASP A 76 8.59 -2.56 -21.78
C ASP A 76 8.29 -1.11 -21.39
N VAL A 77 8.09 -0.82 -20.10
CA VAL A 77 7.93 0.54 -19.57
C VAL A 77 9.16 1.40 -19.93
N ALA A 78 10.36 0.85 -19.72
CA ALA A 78 11.60 1.56 -20.00
C ALA A 78 11.86 1.78 -21.50
N LEU A 79 11.36 0.92 -22.38
CA LEU A 79 11.40 1.11 -23.82
C LEU A 79 10.45 2.23 -24.24
N ARG A 80 9.18 2.19 -23.80
CA ARG A 80 8.17 3.23 -24.09
C ARG A 80 8.57 4.61 -23.58
N PHE A 81 9.21 4.67 -22.42
CA PHE A 81 9.75 5.92 -21.89
C PHE A 81 10.83 6.55 -22.79
N ARG A 82 11.48 5.78 -23.66
CA ARG A 82 12.52 6.27 -24.60
C ARG A 82 11.99 6.55 -26.00
N GLU A 83 10.71 6.32 -26.27
CA GLU A 83 10.12 6.48 -27.61
C GLU A 83 10.07 7.95 -28.06
N ASN A 84 9.97 8.89 -27.12
CA ASN A 84 9.84 10.31 -27.43
C ASN A 84 10.92 11.19 -26.76
N GLU A 85 11.02 12.43 -27.25
CA GLU A 85 12.05 13.39 -26.86
C GLU A 85 11.88 13.95 -25.44
N VAL A 86 10.66 13.97 -24.90
CA VAL A 86 10.35 14.56 -23.59
C VAL A 86 9.83 13.50 -22.63
N GLY A 87 10.58 13.23 -21.57
CA GLY A 87 10.17 12.31 -20.49
C GLY A 87 9.33 13.01 -19.42
N ILE A 88 8.29 12.31 -18.95
CA ILE A 88 7.43 12.69 -17.83
C ILE A 88 7.51 11.58 -16.77
N ILE A 89 7.90 11.98 -15.55
CA ILE A 89 7.95 11.09 -14.39
C ILE A 89 6.99 11.59 -13.31
N ALA A 90 6.29 10.68 -12.66
CA ALA A 90 5.46 10.98 -11.49
C ALA A 90 5.40 9.79 -10.54
N ASP A 91 5.05 10.05 -9.28
CA ASP A 91 4.89 9.04 -8.23
C ASP A 91 3.50 9.20 -7.60
N ILE A 92 2.77 8.10 -7.41
CA ILE A 92 1.54 8.10 -6.62
C ILE A 92 1.90 7.99 -5.14
N SER A 93 2.06 9.16 -4.52
CA SER A 93 2.38 9.28 -3.11
C SER A 93 1.43 8.47 -2.23
N LYS A 94 2.01 7.50 -1.50
CA LYS A 94 1.30 6.63 -0.53
C LYS A 94 0.17 5.80 -1.19
N MET A 95 0.36 5.33 -2.42
CA MET A 95 -0.63 4.55 -3.20
C MET A 95 -1.38 3.49 -2.38
N PHE A 96 -0.66 2.61 -1.66
CA PHE A 96 -1.30 1.54 -0.86
C PHE A 96 -2.24 2.08 0.22
N GLN A 97 -1.90 3.23 0.82
CA GLN A 97 -2.69 3.84 1.90
C GLN A 97 -3.96 4.53 1.38
N ALA A 98 -4.14 4.64 0.06
CA ALA A 98 -5.39 5.09 -0.53
C ALA A 98 -6.46 3.99 -0.56
N ILE A 99 -6.09 2.72 -0.34
CA ILE A 99 -6.97 1.56 -0.49
C ILE A 99 -7.35 1.05 0.89
N LYS A 100 -8.65 1.07 1.21
CA LYS A 100 -9.15 0.61 2.52
C LYS A 100 -9.21 -0.91 2.58
N LEU A 101 -8.83 -1.47 3.73
CA LEU A 101 -9.09 -2.86 4.07
C LEU A 101 -10.53 -2.99 4.57
N LYS A 102 -11.15 -4.14 4.31
CA LYS A 102 -12.40 -4.50 5.00
C LYS A 102 -12.11 -4.68 6.48
N VAL A 103 -13.09 -4.39 7.33
CA VAL A 103 -12.95 -4.52 8.80
C VAL A 103 -12.57 -5.95 9.21
N ASP A 104 -13.09 -6.95 8.51
CA ASP A 104 -12.77 -8.36 8.78
C ASP A 104 -11.38 -8.79 8.32
N ASP A 105 -10.75 -8.05 7.41
CA ASP A 105 -9.37 -8.30 6.97
C ASP A 105 -8.38 -7.50 7.82
N ALA A 106 -8.75 -6.27 8.21
CA ALA A 106 -7.94 -5.37 9.02
C ALA A 106 -7.51 -5.98 10.36
N ARG A 107 -8.31 -6.90 10.95
CA ARG A 107 -7.97 -7.63 12.18
C ARG A 107 -6.68 -8.47 12.09
N PHE A 108 -6.21 -8.77 10.88
CA PHE A 108 -4.95 -9.46 10.65
C PHE A 108 -3.74 -8.51 10.52
N HIS A 109 -4.00 -7.20 10.54
CA HIS A 109 -3.00 -6.14 10.50
C HIS A 109 -2.95 -5.35 11.80
N ARG A 110 -3.09 -6.05 12.93
CA ARG A 110 -2.94 -5.44 14.26
C ARG A 110 -1.49 -5.28 14.62
N PHE A 111 -1.18 -4.32 15.47
CA PHE A 111 0.15 -4.14 16.02
C PHE A 111 0.07 -3.50 17.40
N VAL A 112 1.14 -3.62 18.17
CA VAL A 112 1.25 -3.04 19.51
C VAL A 112 2.17 -1.83 19.49
N PHE A 113 1.77 -0.74 20.15
CA PHE A 113 2.58 0.46 20.23
C PHE A 113 2.41 1.16 21.59
N ARG A 114 3.45 1.84 22.04
CA ARG A 114 3.42 2.78 23.18
C ARG A 114 4.38 3.93 22.87
N GLU A 115 3.98 5.16 23.21
CA GLU A 115 4.80 6.35 22.94
C GLU A 115 6.00 6.46 23.89
N HIS A 116 5.82 6.02 25.15
CA HIS A 116 6.85 6.03 26.16
C HIS A 116 6.99 4.64 26.79
N PRO A 117 8.19 4.18 27.19
CA PRO A 117 8.38 2.87 27.82
C PRO A 117 7.56 2.64 29.10
N SER A 118 7.21 3.71 29.82
CA SER A 118 6.35 3.64 31.01
C SER A 118 4.85 3.58 30.71
N HIS A 119 4.43 3.92 29.48
CA HIS A 119 3.03 3.86 29.11
C HIS A 119 2.59 2.40 28.90
N PRO A 120 1.31 2.09 29.18
CA PRO A 120 0.75 0.79 28.85
C PRO A 120 0.87 0.52 27.35
N ILE A 121 1.06 -0.74 26.99
CA ILE A 121 1.05 -1.16 25.60
C ILE A 121 -0.37 -1.08 25.07
N GLN A 122 -0.54 -0.42 23.93
CA GLN A 122 -1.82 -0.24 23.26
C GLN A 122 -1.87 -1.03 21.96
N VAL A 123 -3.06 -1.48 21.58
CA VAL A 123 -3.29 -2.20 20.32
C VAL A 123 -3.86 -1.24 19.29
N TYR A 124 -3.28 -1.31 18.10
CA TYR A 124 -3.71 -0.58 16.92
C TYR A 124 -3.97 -1.54 15.78
N GLU A 125 -4.73 -1.08 14.81
CA GLU A 125 -5.11 -1.84 13.62
C GLU A 125 -4.92 -0.97 12.38
N LEU A 126 -4.23 -1.50 11.36
CA LEU A 126 -4.11 -0.84 10.07
C LEU A 126 -5.43 -0.96 9.32
N THR A 127 -5.86 0.14 8.69
CA THR A 127 -7.17 0.23 8.04
C THR A 127 -7.08 0.32 6.52
N THR A 128 -5.86 0.31 5.99
CA THR A 128 -5.54 0.41 4.57
C THR A 128 -4.55 -0.67 4.18
N VAL A 129 -4.49 -1.00 2.89
CA VAL A 129 -3.50 -1.92 2.34
C VAL A 129 -2.10 -1.46 2.74
N THR A 130 -1.25 -2.40 3.16
CA THR A 130 0.06 -2.08 3.71
C THR A 130 1.20 -2.60 2.86
N PHE A 131 2.29 -1.83 2.80
CA PHE A 131 3.49 -2.31 2.14
C PHE A 131 4.07 -3.48 2.93
N GLY A 132 4.38 -4.57 2.24
CA GLY A 132 4.88 -5.81 2.85
C GLY A 132 3.91 -6.99 2.73
N ASP A 133 2.62 -6.72 2.52
CA ASP A 133 1.67 -7.79 2.22
C ASP A 133 1.88 -8.30 0.78
N LYS A 134 1.77 -9.62 0.61
CA LYS A 134 1.90 -10.31 -0.67
C LYS A 134 0.94 -9.79 -1.76
N PRO A 135 -0.35 -9.49 -1.49
CA PRO A 135 -1.27 -8.97 -2.50
C PRO A 135 -1.17 -7.45 -2.74
N SER A 136 -0.47 -6.69 -1.89
CA SER A 136 -0.51 -5.21 -1.96
C SER A 136 -0.17 -4.64 -3.33
N PRO A 137 0.87 -5.13 -4.04
CA PRO A 137 1.15 -4.72 -5.42
C PRO A 137 -0.05 -4.88 -6.35
N THR A 138 -0.60 -6.09 -6.43
CA THR A 138 -1.71 -6.42 -7.31
C THR A 138 -2.96 -5.63 -6.95
N ALA A 139 -3.30 -5.54 -5.66
CA ALA A 139 -4.45 -4.78 -5.18
C ALA A 139 -4.38 -3.32 -5.66
N ALA A 140 -3.20 -2.70 -5.59
CA ALA A 140 -3.05 -1.30 -5.95
C ALA A 140 -3.18 -1.04 -7.46
N ILE A 141 -2.62 -1.91 -8.30
CA ILE A 141 -2.75 -1.79 -9.77
C ILE A 141 -4.19 -2.03 -10.20
N VAL A 142 -4.85 -3.06 -9.63
CA VAL A 142 -6.27 -3.33 -9.92
C VAL A 142 -7.11 -2.13 -9.55
N THR A 143 -6.91 -1.54 -8.36
CA THR A 143 -7.63 -0.34 -7.94
C THR A 143 -7.38 0.82 -8.89
N MET A 144 -6.13 1.09 -9.28
CA MET A 144 -5.81 2.18 -10.21
C MET A 144 -6.51 2.02 -11.56
N ARG A 145 -6.44 0.82 -12.17
CA ARG A 145 -7.14 0.50 -13.42
C ARG A 145 -8.65 0.63 -13.28
N HIS A 146 -9.21 0.15 -12.17
CA HIS A 146 -10.65 0.24 -11.89
C HIS A 146 -11.11 1.69 -11.77
N VAL A 147 -10.36 2.54 -11.06
CA VAL A 147 -10.68 3.97 -10.89
C VAL A 147 -10.74 4.67 -12.25
N VAL A 148 -9.78 4.45 -13.15
CA VAL A 148 -9.81 5.06 -14.49
C VAL A 148 -10.96 4.51 -15.31
N ALA A 149 -11.20 3.20 -15.31
CA ALA A 149 -12.31 2.59 -16.05
C ALA A 149 -13.68 3.12 -15.58
N GLU A 150 -13.84 3.44 -14.30
CA GLU A 150 -15.08 3.98 -13.74
C GLU A 150 -15.25 5.49 -13.99
N HIS A 151 -14.17 6.27 -13.83
CA HIS A 151 -14.25 7.74 -13.81
C HIS A 151 -13.84 8.40 -15.12
N ALA A 152 -13.13 7.69 -16.00
CA ALA A 152 -12.71 8.16 -17.31
C ALA A 152 -12.81 7.03 -18.38
N PRO A 153 -13.98 6.38 -18.52
CA PRO A 153 -14.15 5.22 -19.40
C PRO A 153 -13.83 5.50 -20.88
N GLU A 154 -14.08 6.73 -21.34
CA GLU A 154 -13.86 7.16 -22.72
C GLU A 154 -12.47 7.76 -22.96
N ASP A 155 -11.63 7.88 -21.92
CA ASP A 155 -10.27 8.41 -22.04
C ASP A 155 -9.29 7.27 -22.33
N GLU A 156 -9.24 6.86 -23.60
CA GLU A 156 -8.33 5.82 -24.09
C GLU A 156 -6.86 6.13 -23.76
N ARG A 157 -6.48 7.41 -23.74
CA ARG A 157 -5.12 7.84 -23.40
C ARG A 157 -4.82 7.54 -21.93
N MET A 158 -5.69 7.92 -21.01
CA MET A 158 -5.51 7.64 -19.58
C MET A 158 -5.52 6.14 -19.29
N MET A 159 -6.39 5.38 -19.95
CA MET A 159 -6.43 3.92 -19.85
C MET A 159 -5.10 3.29 -20.29
N ARG A 160 -4.54 3.75 -21.42
CA ARG A 160 -3.20 3.33 -21.88
C ARG A 160 -2.11 3.70 -20.88
N VAL A 161 -2.07 4.95 -20.41
CA VAL A 161 -1.05 5.43 -19.47
C VAL A 161 -1.04 4.57 -18.19
N VAL A 162 -2.21 4.35 -17.58
CA VAL A 162 -2.34 3.54 -16.36
C VAL A 162 -2.02 2.07 -16.59
N THR A 163 -2.30 1.55 -17.79
CA THR A 163 -2.06 0.14 -18.12
C THR A 163 -0.60 -0.13 -18.44
N ASP A 164 0.07 0.77 -19.17
CA ASP A 164 1.33 0.48 -19.87
C ASP A 164 2.54 1.25 -19.34
N GLN A 165 2.33 2.39 -18.67
CA GLN A 165 3.40 3.35 -18.34
C GLN A 165 3.71 3.44 -16.85
N PHE A 166 2.78 2.97 -16.03
CA PHE A 166 3.05 2.77 -14.61
C PHE A 166 3.83 1.47 -14.39
N TYR A 167 4.91 1.57 -13.63
CA TYR A 167 5.51 0.45 -12.95
C TYR A 167 5.21 0.60 -11.46
N MET A 168 4.26 -0.18 -10.95
CA MET A 168 3.72 0.00 -9.60
C MET A 168 3.15 1.41 -9.41
N ASP A 169 3.74 2.21 -8.51
CA ASP A 169 3.39 3.59 -8.17
C ASP A 169 4.12 4.64 -9.03
N ASP A 170 5.13 4.24 -9.81
CA ASP A 170 5.95 5.14 -10.62
C ASP A 170 5.43 5.24 -12.07
N LEU A 171 5.04 6.43 -12.49
CA LEU A 171 4.74 6.77 -13.89
C LEU A 171 6.03 7.08 -14.65
N ASN A 172 6.19 6.43 -15.80
CA ASN A 172 7.27 6.71 -16.74
C ASN A 172 6.68 6.86 -18.15
N GLU A 173 6.31 8.08 -18.55
CA GLU A 173 5.72 8.38 -19.87
C GLU A 173 6.68 9.24 -20.71
N SER A 174 6.56 9.18 -22.03
CA SER A 174 7.26 10.08 -22.93
C SER A 174 6.30 10.71 -23.93
N VAL A 175 6.54 11.97 -24.30
CA VAL A 175 5.71 12.72 -25.25
C VAL A 175 6.58 13.44 -26.29
N GLY A 176 6.04 13.59 -27.49
CA GLY A 176 6.67 14.40 -28.53
C GLY A 176 6.70 15.88 -28.15
N THR A 177 7.64 16.62 -28.72
CA THR A 177 7.66 18.08 -28.61
C THR A 177 6.47 18.69 -29.36
N GLN A 178 5.75 19.64 -28.74
CA GLN A 178 4.79 20.44 -29.50
C GLN A 178 5.56 21.26 -30.54
N LYS A 179 5.31 21.03 -31.83
CA LYS A 179 5.67 22.02 -32.85
C LYS A 179 4.88 23.30 -32.51
N LYS A 180 5.59 24.38 -32.21
CA LYS A 180 4.97 25.71 -32.15
C LYS A 180 4.21 25.94 -33.47
N PRO A 181 2.95 26.42 -33.43
CA PRO A 181 2.20 26.77 -34.63
C PRO A 181 2.94 27.83 -35.46
#